data_AF-A0A536ZZ13-F1
#
_entry.id   AF-A0A536ZZ13-F1
#
_cell.length_a   1.000
_cell.length_b   1.000
_cell.length_c   1.000
_cell.angle_alpha   90.00
_cell.angle_beta   90.00
_cell.angle_gamma   90.00
#
_symmetry.space_group_name_H-M   'P 1'
#
loop_
_entity.id
_entity.type
_entity.pdbx_description
1 polymer ?
#
loop_
_entity_poly.entity_id
_entity_poly.type
_entity_poly.pdbx_seq_one_letter_code
_entity_poly.pdbx_strand_id
1 'polypeptide(L)'
;MRLMRVAAAALALGIAANAHSQGVGPPEWLRELDLSEAQQEQVFQIFHRLTPVIRERLLAARHAHEELEDLAIAVSLDSDRGREAFEAEARALADVAEIRMHAMRGVYELLSAEQRAQAIHLPIRYE
;
A
#
# COMPACT_ATOMS: atom_id res chain seq x y z
N MET A 1 -9.03 31.83 4.54
CA MET A 1 -9.38 30.39 4.42
C MET A 1 -8.31 29.60 3.65
N ARG A 2 -7.09 29.44 4.22
CA ARG A 2 -6.03 28.58 3.66
C ARG A 2 -5.37 27.81 4.81
N LEU A 3 -6.08 26.82 5.34
CA LEU A 3 -5.55 25.93 6.39
C LEU A 3 -5.87 24.45 6.16
N MET A 4 -6.53 24.08 5.05
CA MET A 4 -6.97 22.69 4.82
C MET A 4 -6.09 21.88 3.84
N ARG A 5 -5.01 22.45 3.27
CA ARG A 5 -4.16 21.72 2.31
C ARG A 5 -2.96 20.98 2.91
N VAL A 6 -2.61 21.24 4.17
CA VAL A 6 -1.46 20.58 4.82
C VAL A 6 -1.87 19.24 5.46
N ALA A 7 -3.12 19.11 5.91
CA ALA A 7 -3.60 17.88 6.56
C ALA A 7 -3.75 16.69 5.59
N ALA A 8 -4.10 16.94 4.31
CA ALA A 8 -4.24 15.88 3.31
C ALA A 8 -2.89 15.28 2.89
N ALA A 9 -1.82 16.09 2.84
CA ALA A 9 -0.48 15.63 2.51
C ALA A 9 0.12 14.75 3.63
N ALA A 10 -0.09 15.10 4.90
CA ALA A 10 0.40 14.30 6.03
C ALA A 10 -0.31 12.93 6.16
N LEU A 11 -1.62 12.86 5.86
CA LEU A 11 -2.33 11.59 5.85
C LEU A 11 -1.92 10.70 4.66
N ALA A 12 -1.66 11.31 3.49
CA ALA A 12 -1.18 10.60 2.30
C ALA A 12 0.23 10.03 2.50
N LEU A 13 1.14 10.77 3.16
CA LEU A 13 2.47 10.27 3.53
C LEU A 13 2.41 9.09 4.53
N GLY A 14 1.49 9.12 5.50
CA GLY A 14 1.31 7.99 6.42
C GLY A 14 0.78 6.72 5.74
N ILE A 15 -0.11 6.85 4.76
CA ILE A 15 -0.60 5.71 3.94
C ILE A 15 0.50 5.21 3.00
N ALA A 16 1.29 6.11 2.42
CA ALA A 16 2.38 5.78 1.50
C ALA A 16 3.56 5.08 2.20
N ALA A 17 3.97 5.56 3.38
CA ALA A 17 5.00 4.89 4.19
C ALA A 17 4.59 3.47 4.61
N ASN A 18 3.30 3.24 4.86
CA ASN A 18 2.75 1.91 5.16
C ASN A 18 2.69 1.00 3.92
N ALA A 19 2.53 1.54 2.71
CA ALA A 19 2.55 0.75 1.47
C ALA A 19 3.95 0.15 1.20
N HIS A 20 5.01 0.78 1.71
CA HIS A 20 6.37 0.27 1.61
C HIS A 20 6.66 -0.89 2.58
N SER A 21 6.09 -0.89 3.79
CA SER A 21 6.32 -1.93 4.81
C SER A 21 5.41 -3.15 4.65
N GLN A 22 4.24 -2.99 4.01
CA GLN A 22 3.28 -4.07 3.80
C GLN A 22 3.74 -4.95 2.62
N GLY A 23 4.27 -6.14 2.92
CA GLY A 23 4.64 -7.13 1.92
C GLY A 23 3.48 -7.47 0.95
N VAL A 24 3.81 -8.03 -0.22
CA VAL A 24 2.87 -8.32 -1.33
C VAL A 24 1.78 -9.36 -0.96
N GLY A 25 1.83 -9.94 0.24
CA GLY A 25 0.98 -11.04 0.66
C GLY A 25 -0.38 -10.64 1.25
N PRO A 26 -1.20 -11.66 1.57
CA PRO A 26 -2.46 -11.50 2.29
C PRO A 26 -2.28 -10.81 3.65
N PRO A 27 -3.30 -10.10 4.14
CA PRO A 27 -3.20 -9.40 5.42
C PRO A 27 -3.13 -10.38 6.61
N GLU A 28 -2.37 -10.01 7.63
CA GLU A 28 -2.07 -10.81 8.82
C GLU A 28 -3.31 -11.28 9.57
N TRP A 29 -4.34 -10.43 9.70
CA TRP A 29 -5.58 -10.76 10.39
C TRP A 29 -6.30 -11.96 9.74
N LEU A 30 -6.04 -12.25 8.47
CA LEU A 30 -6.66 -13.38 7.78
C LEU A 30 -6.19 -14.73 8.34
N ARG A 31 -4.98 -14.76 8.95
CA ARG A 31 -4.43 -15.97 9.58
C ARG A 31 -5.22 -16.41 10.83
N GLU A 32 -6.04 -15.52 11.39
CA GLU A 32 -6.87 -15.79 12.57
C GLU A 32 -8.25 -16.38 12.20
N LEU A 33 -8.56 -16.47 10.89
CA LEU A 33 -9.80 -17.05 10.40
C LEU A 33 -9.57 -18.50 9.95
N ASP A 34 -10.51 -19.38 10.27
CA ASP A 34 -10.51 -20.74 9.74
C ASP A 34 -11.03 -20.73 8.29
N LEU A 35 -10.11 -20.56 7.34
CA LEU A 35 -10.41 -20.56 5.91
C LEU A 35 -10.44 -21.98 5.36
N SER A 36 -11.47 -22.31 4.57
CA SER A 36 -11.47 -23.56 3.80
C SER A 36 -10.35 -23.57 2.75
N GLU A 37 -9.91 -24.75 2.33
CA GLU A 37 -8.88 -24.90 1.28
C GLU A 37 -9.23 -24.11 0.00
N ALA A 38 -10.50 -24.12 -0.39
CA ALA A 38 -10.99 -23.36 -1.55
C ALA A 38 -10.86 -21.84 -1.35
N GLN A 39 -11.10 -21.33 -0.13
CA GLN A 39 -10.90 -19.91 0.19
C GLN A 39 -9.41 -19.55 0.20
N GLN A 40 -8.55 -20.39 0.79
CA GLN A 40 -7.10 -20.18 0.84
C GLN A 40 -6.51 -20.09 -0.57
N GLU A 41 -6.91 -20.99 -1.47
CA GLU A 41 -6.48 -20.97 -2.87
C GLU A 41 -6.90 -19.69 -3.58
N GLN A 42 -8.14 -19.25 -3.41
CA GLN A 42 -8.62 -18.00 -4.03
C GLN A 42 -7.90 -16.77 -3.48
N VAL A 43 -7.62 -16.74 -2.17
CA VAL A 43 -6.80 -15.69 -1.54
C VAL A 43 -5.41 -15.67 -2.16
N PHE A 44 -4.75 -16.82 -2.27
CA PHE A 44 -3.43 -16.94 -2.89
C PHE A 44 -3.45 -16.41 -4.33
N GLN A 45 -4.42 -16.83 -5.15
CA GLN A 45 -4.54 -16.38 -6.54
C GLN A 45 -4.77 -14.87 -6.67
N ILE A 46 -5.50 -14.24 -5.74
CA ILE A 46 -5.68 -12.78 -5.72
C ILE A 46 -4.32 -12.10 -5.56
N PHE A 47 -3.56 -12.41 -4.50
CA PHE A 47 -2.29 -11.72 -4.23
C PHE A 47 -1.16 -12.12 -5.18
N HIS A 48 -1.11 -13.38 -5.59
CA HIS A 48 -0.10 -13.86 -6.55
C HIS A 48 -0.21 -13.11 -7.88
N ARG A 49 -1.43 -12.93 -8.41
CA ARG A 49 -1.65 -12.17 -9.66
C ARG A 49 -1.24 -10.69 -9.54
N LEU A 50 -1.36 -10.10 -8.36
CA LEU A 50 -1.00 -8.69 -8.13
C LEU A 50 0.49 -8.49 -7.87
N THR A 51 1.24 -9.56 -7.66
CA THR A 51 2.67 -9.47 -7.34
C THR A 51 3.50 -8.71 -8.36
N PRO A 52 3.34 -8.93 -9.69
CA PRO A 52 4.12 -8.20 -10.69
C PRO A 52 3.84 -6.69 -10.66
N VAL A 53 2.57 -6.29 -10.61
CA VAL A 53 2.18 -4.87 -10.65
C VAL A 53 2.58 -4.14 -9.37
N ILE A 54 2.46 -4.77 -8.20
CA ILE A 54 2.93 -4.16 -6.94
C ILE A 54 4.44 -3.98 -6.96
N ARG A 55 5.21 -4.97 -7.44
CA ARG A 55 6.67 -4.85 -7.57
C ARG A 55 7.07 -3.71 -8.50
N GLU A 56 6.40 -3.58 -9.65
CA GLU A 56 6.63 -2.50 -10.60
C GLU A 56 6.40 -1.12 -9.96
N ARG A 57 5.30 -0.94 -9.22
CA ARG A 57 5.00 0.32 -8.53
C ARG A 57 5.98 0.62 -7.40
N LEU A 58 6.37 -0.37 -6.61
CA LEU A 58 7.40 -0.20 -5.57
C LEU A 58 8.77 0.16 -6.15
N LEU A 59 9.12 -0.39 -7.32
CA LEU A 59 10.33 0.00 -8.04
C LEU A 59 10.27 1.46 -8.52
N ALA A 60 9.12 1.88 -9.05
CA ALA A 60 8.90 3.29 -9.44
C ALA A 60 9.02 4.25 -8.24
N ALA A 61 8.42 3.89 -7.10
CA ALA A 61 8.56 4.67 -5.86
C ALA A 61 10.03 4.75 -5.42
N ARG A 62 10.75 3.64 -5.47
CA ARG A 62 12.18 3.58 -5.13
C ARG A 62 13.02 4.48 -6.03
N HIS A 63 12.81 4.45 -7.35
CA HIS A 63 13.58 5.30 -8.26
C HIS A 63 13.31 6.79 -8.05
N ALA A 64 12.05 7.17 -7.78
CA ALA A 64 11.72 8.54 -7.43
C ALA A 64 12.38 8.97 -6.11
N HIS A 65 12.43 8.06 -5.13
CA HIS A 65 13.13 8.28 -3.86
C HIS A 65 14.65 8.43 -4.04
N GLU A 66 15.26 7.59 -4.87
CA GLU A 66 16.69 7.68 -5.23
C GLU A 66 17.01 9.05 -5.87
N GLU A 67 16.13 9.58 -6.72
CA GLU A 67 16.29 10.93 -7.30
C GLU A 67 16.23 12.04 -6.24
N LEU A 68 15.38 11.91 -5.21
CA LEU A 68 15.33 12.87 -4.11
C LEU A 68 16.63 12.88 -3.29
N GLU A 69 17.19 11.71 -3.00
CA GLU A 69 18.49 11.56 -2.31
C GLU A 69 19.63 12.19 -3.15
N ASP A 70 19.64 11.96 -4.46
CA ASP A 70 20.62 12.57 -5.38
C ASP A 70 20.51 14.11 -5.40
N LEU A 71 19.29 14.65 -5.42
CA LEU A 71 19.04 16.10 -5.39
C LEU A 71 19.46 16.73 -4.06
N ALA A 72 19.35 16.01 -2.95
CA ALA A 72 19.68 16.52 -1.62
C ALA A 72 21.19 16.77 -1.43
N ILE A 73 22.05 16.05 -2.16
CA ILE A 73 23.51 16.18 -2.10
C ILE A 73 24.11 16.94 -3.29
N ALA A 74 23.27 17.41 -4.22
CA ALA A 74 23.70 18.18 -5.38
C ALA A 74 24.28 19.55 -4.99
N VAL A 75 25.10 20.14 -5.87
CA VAL A 75 25.71 21.47 -5.69
C VAL A 75 24.66 22.57 -5.50
N SER A 76 23.48 22.39 -6.09
CA SER A 76 22.33 23.30 -5.95
C SER A 76 21.04 22.50 -5.93
N LEU A 77 20.10 22.90 -5.07
CA LEU A 77 18.79 22.30 -4.99
C LEU A 77 17.92 22.69 -6.20
N ASP A 78 17.64 21.72 -7.07
CA ASP A 78 16.62 21.84 -8.11
C ASP A 78 15.24 21.56 -7.50
N SER A 79 14.55 22.62 -7.11
CA SER A 79 13.28 22.52 -6.38
C SER A 79 12.13 21.98 -7.24
N ASP A 80 12.16 22.23 -8.54
CA ASP A 80 11.11 21.79 -9.47
C ASP A 80 11.25 20.28 -9.72
N ARG A 81 12.46 19.80 -10.01
CA ARG A 81 12.73 18.35 -10.10
C ARG A 81 12.45 17.64 -8.78
N GLY A 82 12.80 18.26 -7.65
CA GLY A 82 12.47 17.72 -6.33
C GLY A 82 10.96 17.54 -6.16
N ARG A 83 10.15 18.52 -6.61
CA ARG A 83 8.69 18.40 -6.57
C ARG A 83 8.18 17.25 -7.44
N GLU A 84 8.68 17.11 -8.66
CA GLU A 84 8.29 16.04 -9.57
C GLU A 84 8.60 14.66 -8.99
N ALA A 85 9.80 14.48 -8.42
CA ALA A 85 10.20 13.22 -7.79
C ALA A 85 9.33 12.89 -6.56
N PHE A 86 9.04 13.87 -5.69
CA PHE A 86 8.10 13.68 -4.57
C PHE A 86 6.70 13.25 -5.03
N GLU A 87 6.16 13.88 -6.07
CA GLU A 87 4.84 13.54 -6.61
C GLU A 87 4.83 12.14 -7.22
N ALA A 88 5.91 11.75 -7.91
CA ALA A 88 6.06 10.42 -8.48
C ALA A 88 6.12 9.33 -7.40
N GLU A 89 6.91 9.52 -6.34
CA GLU A 89 7.00 8.59 -5.21
C GLU A 89 5.63 8.43 -4.53
N ALA A 90 4.99 9.55 -4.20
CA ALA A 90 3.69 9.55 -3.53
C ALA A 90 2.62 8.86 -4.38
N ARG A 91 2.61 9.09 -5.71
CA ARG A 91 1.66 8.46 -6.63
C ARG A 91 1.86 6.95 -6.69
N ALA A 92 3.09 6.49 -6.83
CA ALA A 92 3.40 5.07 -6.92
C ALA A 92 2.99 4.31 -5.65
N LEU A 93 3.23 4.88 -4.46
CA LEU A 93 2.81 4.30 -3.19
C LEU A 93 1.29 4.34 -3.00
N ALA A 94 0.61 5.40 -3.46
CA ALA A 94 -0.85 5.47 -3.46
C ALA A 94 -1.48 4.38 -4.34
N ASP A 95 -0.93 4.14 -5.53
CA ASP A 95 -1.39 3.08 -6.43
C ASP A 95 -1.25 1.69 -5.76
N VAL A 96 -0.16 1.44 -5.02
CA VAL A 96 0.00 0.18 -4.24
C VAL A 96 -1.08 0.05 -3.17
N ALA A 97 -1.34 1.12 -2.41
CA ALA A 97 -2.36 1.11 -1.38
C ALA A 97 -3.77 0.84 -1.95
N GLU A 98 -4.10 1.44 -3.10
CA GLU A 98 -5.37 1.21 -3.80
C GLU A 98 -5.51 -0.24 -4.26
N ILE A 99 -4.48 -0.80 -4.91
CA ILE A 99 -4.45 -2.21 -5.33
C ILE A 99 -4.68 -3.14 -4.13
N ARG A 100 -3.99 -2.90 -3.02
CA ARG A 100 -4.13 -3.72 -1.80
C ARG A 100 -5.53 -3.60 -1.19
N MET A 101 -6.09 -2.39 -1.11
CA MET A 101 -7.44 -2.18 -0.60
C MET A 101 -8.47 -2.97 -1.41
N HIS A 102 -8.38 -2.94 -2.74
CA HIS A 102 -9.27 -3.72 -3.60
C HIS A 102 -9.06 -5.23 -3.43
N ALA A 103 -7.82 -5.70 -3.29
CA ALA A 103 -7.53 -7.11 -3.02
C ALA A 103 -8.13 -7.58 -1.69
N MET A 104 -7.95 -6.80 -0.61
CA MET A 104 -8.52 -7.08 0.70
C MET A 104 -10.04 -7.12 0.66
N ARG A 105 -10.66 -6.21 -0.11
CA ARG A 105 -12.11 -6.23 -0.33
C ARG A 105 -12.56 -7.49 -1.05
N GLY A 106 -11.84 -7.92 -2.09
CA GLY A 106 -12.10 -9.18 -2.78
C GLY A 106 -12.01 -10.38 -1.84
N VAL A 107 -11.00 -10.44 -0.97
CA VAL A 107 -10.90 -11.49 0.06
C VAL A 107 -12.07 -11.46 1.03
N TYR A 108 -12.46 -10.28 1.52
CA TYR A 108 -13.61 -10.14 2.42
C TYR A 108 -14.91 -10.68 1.80
N GLU A 109 -15.05 -10.59 0.47
CA GLU A 109 -16.20 -11.12 -0.26
C GLU A 109 -16.22 -12.64 -0.37
N LEU A 110 -15.08 -13.32 -0.20
CA LEU A 110 -14.98 -14.78 -0.14
C LEU A 110 -15.39 -15.36 1.22
N LEU A 111 -15.41 -14.52 2.26
CA LEU A 111 -15.69 -14.95 3.63
C LEU A 111 -17.18 -15.26 3.83
N SER A 112 -17.45 -16.27 4.65
CA SER A 112 -18.78 -16.57 5.17
C SER A 112 -19.27 -15.43 6.07
N ALA A 113 -20.58 -15.40 6.37
CA ALA A 113 -21.14 -14.41 7.28
C ALA A 113 -20.48 -14.47 8.68
N GLU A 114 -20.18 -15.67 9.16
CA GLU A 114 -19.53 -15.90 10.46
C GLU A 114 -18.07 -15.43 10.46
N GLN A 115 -17.30 -15.78 9.43
CA GLN A 115 -15.93 -15.30 9.25
C GLN A 115 -15.86 -13.76 9.15
N ARG A 116 -16.83 -13.12 8.47
CA ARG A 116 -16.92 -11.66 8.40
C ARG A 116 -17.20 -11.02 9.76
N ALA A 117 -18.08 -11.63 10.56
CA ALA A 117 -18.36 -11.17 11.91
C ALA A 117 -17.10 -11.24 12.78
N GLN A 118 -16.33 -12.33 12.68
CA GLN A 118 -15.05 -12.45 13.37
C GLN A 118 -14.03 -11.39 12.88
N ALA A 119 -13.92 -11.20 11.57
CA ALA A 119 -12.93 -10.30 10.97
C ALA A 119 -13.03 -8.84 11.45
N ILE A 120 -14.25 -8.34 11.71
CA ILE A 120 -14.49 -6.97 12.18
C ILE A 120 -13.89 -6.71 13.57
N HIS A 121 -13.71 -7.77 14.37
CA HIS A 121 -13.19 -7.69 15.73
C HIS A 121 -11.69 -7.99 15.84
N LEU A 122 -11.04 -8.39 14.74
CA LEU A 122 -9.62 -8.69 14.75
C LEU A 122 -8.79 -7.40 14.74
N PRO A 123 -7.72 -7.32 15.55
CA PRO A 123 -6.84 -6.16 15.53
C PRO A 123 -6.10 -6.09 14.19
N ILE A 124 -6.03 -4.89 13.61
CA ILE A 124 -5.09 -4.61 12.53
C ILE A 124 -3.71 -4.50 13.17
N ARG A 125 -2.89 -5.53 13.00
CA ARG A 125 -1.49 -5.51 13.46
C ARG A 125 -0.64 -4.78 12.41
N TYR A 126 0.13 -3.80 12.87
CA TYR A 126 1.23 -3.21 12.12
C TYR A 126 2.50 -3.87 12.66
N GLU A 127 3.11 -4.75 11.87
CA GLU A 127 4.48 -5.24 12.14
C GLU A 127 5.52 -4.18 11.74
#